data_AF-P9WM86-F1
#
_entry.id   AF-P9WM86-F1
#
_cell.length_a   1.000
_cell.length_b   1.000
_cell.length_c   1.000
_cell.angle_alpha   90.00
_cell.angle_beta   90.00
_cell.angle_gamma   90.00
#
_symmetry.space_group_name_H-M   'P 1'
#
loop_
_entity.id
_entity.type
_entity.pdbx_description
1 polymer ?
#
loop_
_entity_poly.entity_id
_entity_poly.type
_entity_poly.pdbx_seq_one_letter_code
_entity_poly.pdbx_strand_id
1 'polypeptide(L)'
;MAKWLGAPLARGVSTATRAKDSDRQDACRILDDALRDGELSMEEHRERVSAATKAVTLGDLQRLVADLQVESAPAQMPALKSRAKRTELGLLAAAFVASVLLGVGIGWGVYGNTRSPLDFTSDPGAKPDGIAPVVLTPPRQLHSLGGLTGLLEQTRKRFGDTMGYRLVIYPEYASLDRVDPADDRRVLAYTYRGGWGDATSSAKSIADVSVVDLSKFDAKTAVGIMRGAPETLGLKQSDVKSMYLIVDPAKDPTTPAALSLSLYVSSDYGGGYLVFAGDGTIKHVSYPS
;
A
#
# COMPACT_ATOMS: atom_id res chain seq x y z
N MET A 1 -34.21 -27.15 -11.47
CA MET A 1 -34.30 -26.28 -12.66
C MET A 1 -32.93 -25.69 -12.92
N ALA A 2 -32.40 -25.92 -14.11
CA ALA A 2 -31.02 -25.62 -14.50
C ALA A 2 -30.89 -24.30 -15.28
N LYS A 3 -29.62 -23.92 -15.51
CA LYS A 3 -29.06 -22.76 -16.24
C LYS A 3 -28.62 -21.63 -15.27
N TRP A 4 -27.39 -21.13 -15.30
CA TRP A 4 -26.57 -20.81 -16.48
C TRP A 4 -25.06 -20.96 -16.19
N LEU A 5 -24.38 -21.62 -17.13
CA LEU A 5 -22.93 -21.66 -17.33
C LEU A 5 -22.46 -20.31 -17.90
N GLY A 6 -21.50 -19.66 -17.25
CA GLY A 6 -20.72 -18.55 -17.79
C GLY A 6 -19.37 -19.04 -18.32
N ALA A 7 -19.06 -18.67 -19.55
CA ALA A 7 -18.00 -19.22 -20.40
C ALA A 7 -16.55 -19.03 -19.88
N PRO A 8 -15.61 -19.93 -20.23
CA PRO A 8 -14.19 -19.71 -20.01
C PRO A 8 -13.64 -18.79 -21.11
N LEU A 9 -13.27 -17.56 -20.76
CA LEU A 9 -12.45 -16.72 -21.63
C LEU A 9 -11.01 -17.25 -21.60
N ALA A 10 -10.74 -18.25 -22.45
CA ALA A 10 -9.39 -18.57 -22.88
C ALA A 10 -8.89 -17.43 -23.80
N ARG A 11 -8.57 -16.28 -23.22
CA ARG A 11 -7.68 -15.30 -23.86
C ARG A 11 -6.27 -15.70 -23.48
N GLY A 12 -5.45 -16.04 -24.47
CA GLY A 12 -4.02 -16.27 -24.27
C GLY A 12 -3.44 -15.12 -23.47
N VAL A 13 -3.03 -15.41 -22.24
CA VAL A 13 -2.37 -14.45 -21.36
C VAL A 13 -1.06 -14.10 -22.01
N SER A 14 -1.02 -12.94 -22.68
CA SER A 14 0.22 -12.42 -23.23
C SER A 14 1.20 -12.11 -22.09
N THR A 15 2.49 -12.33 -22.32
CA THR A 15 3.55 -12.04 -21.34
C THR A 15 3.57 -10.58 -20.91
N ALA A 16 3.02 -9.66 -21.73
CA ALA A 16 2.91 -8.23 -21.44
C ALA A 16 1.67 -7.85 -20.59
N THR A 17 0.77 -8.79 -20.31
CA THR A 17 -0.43 -8.51 -19.49
C THR A 17 -0.02 -8.16 -18.06
N ARG A 18 -0.53 -7.05 -17.51
CA ARG A 18 -0.26 -6.62 -16.13
C ARG A 18 -0.78 -7.67 -15.14
N ALA A 19 0.06 -8.07 -14.19
CA ALA A 19 -0.30 -9.00 -13.13
C ALA A 19 -1.26 -8.34 -12.11
N LYS A 20 -2.29 -9.08 -11.72
CA LYS A 20 -3.13 -8.76 -10.56
C LYS A 20 -2.43 -9.17 -9.27
N ASP A 21 -2.95 -8.69 -8.15
CA ASP A 21 -2.44 -9.08 -6.85
C ASP A 21 -2.62 -10.58 -6.57
N SER A 22 -3.73 -11.17 -7.02
CA SER A 22 -3.96 -12.62 -6.98
C SER A 22 -2.88 -13.41 -7.71
N ASP A 23 -2.45 -12.91 -8.87
CA ASP A 23 -1.45 -13.60 -9.69
C ASP A 23 -0.08 -13.60 -8.98
N ARG A 24 0.26 -12.50 -8.28
CA ARG A 24 1.47 -12.43 -7.45
C ARG A 24 1.40 -13.37 -6.25
N GLN A 25 0.25 -13.44 -5.58
CA GLN A 25 0.04 -14.35 -4.45
C GLN A 25 0.13 -15.82 -4.88
N ASP A 26 -0.44 -16.18 -6.03
CA ASP A 26 -0.35 -17.55 -6.55
C ASP A 26 1.09 -17.93 -6.91
N ALA A 27 1.87 -17.02 -7.50
CA ALA A 27 3.29 -17.23 -7.74
C ALA A 27 4.10 -17.40 -6.44
N CYS A 28 3.80 -16.62 -5.40
CA CYS A 28 4.43 -16.80 -4.08
C CYS A 28 4.10 -18.16 -3.47
N ARG A 29 2.84 -18.64 -3.58
CA ARG A 29 2.45 -19.97 -3.10
C ARG A 29 3.24 -21.07 -3.79
N ILE A 30 3.42 -20.99 -5.11
CA ILE A 30 4.25 -21.95 -5.87
C ILE A 30 5.71 -21.95 -5.38
N LEU A 31 6.28 -20.78 -5.12
CA LEU A 31 7.65 -20.66 -4.58
C LEU A 31 7.76 -21.28 -3.18
N ASP A 32 6.77 -21.06 -2.31
CA ASP A 32 6.72 -21.64 -0.97
C ASP A 32 6.61 -23.18 -0.99
N ASP A 33 5.85 -23.72 -1.94
CA ASP A 33 5.75 -25.17 -2.15
C ASP A 33 7.08 -25.73 -2.68
N ALA A 34 7.72 -25.09 -3.65
CA ALA A 34 9.02 -25.50 -4.18
C ALA A 34 10.15 -25.48 -3.14
N LEU A 35 10.15 -24.51 -2.20
CA LEU A 35 11.07 -24.51 -1.06
C LEU A 35 10.81 -25.69 -0.13
N ARG A 36 9.54 -26.01 0.13
CA ARG A 36 9.15 -27.14 0.99
C ARG A 36 9.56 -28.49 0.38
N ASP A 37 9.45 -28.59 -0.94
CA ASP A 37 9.79 -29.79 -1.71
C ASP A 37 11.31 -29.90 -1.97
N GLY A 38 12.09 -28.87 -1.60
CA GLY A 38 13.55 -28.85 -1.69
C GLY A 38 14.09 -28.50 -3.07
N GLU A 39 13.25 -27.97 -3.97
CA GLU A 39 13.67 -27.50 -5.30
C GLU A 39 14.35 -26.14 -5.28
N LEU A 40 14.11 -25.34 -4.24
CA LEU A 40 14.75 -24.05 -4.00
C LEU A 40 15.49 -24.04 -2.67
N SER A 41 16.66 -23.41 -2.64
CA SER A 41 17.32 -23.04 -1.38
C SER A 41 16.58 -21.87 -0.69
N MET A 42 16.81 -21.68 0.62
CA MET A 42 16.23 -20.57 1.38
C MET A 42 16.63 -19.20 0.80
N GLU A 43 17.88 -19.08 0.33
CA GLU A 43 18.40 -17.87 -0.28
C GLU A 43 17.71 -17.57 -1.62
N GLU A 44 17.56 -18.57 -2.48
CA GLU A 44 16.87 -18.42 -3.77
C GLU A 44 15.37 -18.13 -3.60
N HIS A 45 14.72 -18.80 -2.66
CA HIS A 45 13.32 -18.52 -2.32
C HIS A 45 13.13 -17.06 -1.94
N ARG A 46 13.97 -16.53 -1.04
CA ARG A 46 13.91 -15.14 -0.60
C ARG A 46 14.05 -14.15 -1.76
N GLU A 47 14.96 -14.42 -2.68
CA GLU A 47 15.16 -13.58 -3.87
C GLU A 47 13.96 -13.62 -4.82
N ARG A 48 13.43 -14.81 -5.09
CA ARG A 48 12.30 -14.99 -6.00
C ARG A 48 11.00 -14.44 -5.45
N VAL A 49 10.72 -14.56 -4.15
CA VAL A 49 9.53 -13.95 -3.52
C VAL A 49 9.61 -12.42 -3.56
N SER A 50 10.80 -11.85 -3.31
CA SER A 50 11.04 -10.41 -3.46
C SER A 50 10.81 -9.94 -4.91
N ALA A 51 11.20 -10.74 -5.90
CA ALA A 51 10.94 -10.44 -7.32
C ALA A 51 9.45 -10.60 -7.68
N ALA A 52 8.77 -11.64 -7.18
CA ALA A 52 7.37 -11.91 -7.47
C ALA A 52 6.44 -10.80 -6.94
N THR A 53 6.69 -10.31 -5.72
CA THR A 53 5.92 -9.21 -5.12
C THR A 53 6.07 -7.88 -5.88
N LYS A 54 7.18 -7.70 -6.61
CA LYS A 54 7.48 -6.50 -7.41
C LYS A 54 7.14 -6.65 -8.89
N ALA A 55 6.78 -7.86 -9.34
CA ALA A 55 6.47 -8.13 -10.73
C ALA A 55 5.28 -7.29 -11.22
N VAL A 56 5.42 -6.73 -12.42
CA VAL A 56 4.40 -5.89 -13.05
C VAL A 56 3.59 -6.69 -14.07
N THR A 57 4.19 -7.68 -14.72
CA THR A 57 3.55 -8.46 -15.79
C THR A 57 3.45 -9.94 -15.46
N LEU A 58 2.49 -10.63 -16.09
CA LEU A 58 2.33 -12.08 -15.99
C LEU A 58 3.52 -12.83 -16.58
N GLY A 59 4.21 -12.27 -17.58
CA GLY A 59 5.46 -12.82 -18.09
C GLY A 59 6.62 -12.75 -17.09
N ASP A 60 6.67 -11.73 -16.23
CA ASP A 60 7.65 -11.65 -15.15
C ASP A 60 7.41 -12.75 -14.11
N LEU A 61 6.15 -12.95 -13.71
CA LEU A 61 5.78 -14.02 -12.78
C LEU A 61 6.06 -15.41 -13.35
N GLN A 62 5.70 -15.66 -14.62
CA GLN A 62 5.97 -16.94 -15.28
C GLN A 62 7.46 -17.27 -15.31
N ARG A 63 8.33 -16.29 -15.58
CA ARG A 63 9.79 -16.51 -15.58
C ARG A 63 10.35 -16.93 -14.23
N LEU A 64 9.72 -16.52 -13.12
CA LEU A 64 10.18 -16.84 -11.76
C LEU A 64 9.85 -18.27 -11.32
N VAL A 65 8.85 -18.89 -11.95
CA VAL A 65 8.34 -20.24 -11.61
C VAL A 65 8.51 -21.26 -12.74
N ALA A 66 9.04 -20.86 -13.90
CA ALA A 66 9.11 -21.69 -15.10
C ALA A 66 10.00 -22.93 -14.96
N ASP A 67 10.95 -22.91 -14.04
CA ASP A 67 11.90 -23.98 -13.76
C ASP A 67 11.46 -24.90 -12.61
N LEU A 68 10.37 -24.57 -11.91
CA LEU A 68 9.85 -25.32 -10.77
C LEU A 68 8.90 -26.42 -11.22
N GLN A 69 9.02 -27.60 -10.60
CA GLN A 69 8.11 -28.71 -10.82
C GLN A 69 6.87 -28.54 -9.96
N VAL A 70 5.93 -27.73 -10.42
CA VAL A 70 4.63 -27.62 -9.75
C VAL A 70 3.89 -28.95 -9.94
N GLU A 71 3.60 -29.66 -8.85
CA GLU A 71 2.62 -30.77 -8.83
C GLU A 71 1.19 -30.24 -9.03
N SER A 72 0.94 -29.63 -10.18
CA SER A 72 -0.38 -29.53 -10.77
C SER A 72 -0.48 -30.66 -11.78
N ALA A 73 -1.29 -31.66 -11.42
CA ALA A 73 -1.68 -32.76 -12.29
C ALA A 73 -1.83 -32.29 -13.74
N PRO A 74 -1.18 -32.96 -14.72
CA PRO A 74 -1.29 -32.57 -16.10
C PRO A 74 -2.74 -32.80 -16.54
N ALA A 75 -3.51 -31.72 -16.63
CA ALA A 75 -4.58 -31.64 -17.60
C ALA A 75 -3.91 -31.75 -18.97
N GLN A 76 -3.85 -33.00 -19.44
CA GLN A 76 -3.53 -33.46 -20.79
C GLN A 76 -3.12 -32.33 -21.75
N MET A 77 -1.83 -32.03 -21.79
CA MET A 77 -1.25 -31.50 -23.02
C MET A 77 -1.43 -32.61 -24.07
N PRO A 78 -2.16 -32.39 -25.17
CA PRO A 78 -2.07 -33.29 -26.30
C PRO A 78 -0.62 -33.23 -26.74
N ALA A 79 0.08 -34.37 -26.66
CA ALA A 79 1.43 -34.51 -27.17
C ALA A 79 1.45 -34.02 -28.62
N LEU A 80 2.02 -32.84 -28.84
CA LEU A 80 2.37 -32.36 -30.16
C LEU A 80 3.51 -33.26 -30.65
N LYS A 81 3.11 -34.33 -31.33
CA LYS A 81 4.00 -35.16 -32.14
C LYS A 81 4.68 -34.23 -33.13
N SER A 82 5.96 -33.95 -32.89
CA SER A 82 6.88 -33.46 -33.90
C SER A 82 6.94 -34.50 -35.01
N ARG A 83 6.06 -34.34 -36.00
CA ARG A 83 6.13 -35.08 -37.26
C ARG A 83 6.86 -34.18 -38.23
N ALA A 84 8.14 -34.50 -38.40
CA ALA A 84 8.86 -34.16 -39.61
C ALA A 84 8.03 -34.60 -40.82
N LYS A 85 7.49 -33.63 -41.55
CA LYS A 85 7.15 -33.81 -42.96
C LYS A 85 7.44 -32.51 -43.68
N ARG A 86 8.54 -32.54 -44.42
CA ARG A 86 8.83 -31.64 -45.53
C ARG A 86 7.67 -31.75 -46.53
N THR A 87 7.55 -30.71 -47.36
CA THR A 87 6.70 -30.58 -48.55
C THR A 87 5.33 -29.95 -48.29
N GLU A 88 5.03 -28.91 -49.08
CA GLU A 88 3.77 -28.12 -49.16
C GLU A 88 3.73 -26.74 -48.47
N LEU A 89 4.83 -25.99 -48.55
CA LEU A 89 4.87 -24.54 -48.31
C LEU A 89 4.24 -23.70 -49.46
N GLY A 90 3.66 -24.33 -50.48
CA GLY A 90 3.20 -23.67 -51.70
C GLY A 90 1.72 -23.27 -51.75
N LEU A 91 0.88 -23.77 -50.84
CA LEU A 91 -0.59 -23.62 -50.95
C LEU A 91 -1.25 -22.86 -49.78
N LEU A 92 -0.56 -22.67 -48.65
CA LEU A 92 -1.11 -21.93 -47.49
C LEU A 92 -0.95 -20.40 -47.58
N ALA A 93 -0.08 -19.89 -48.45
CA ALA A 93 0.07 -18.45 -48.68
C ALA A 93 -1.14 -17.83 -49.41
N ALA A 94 -1.91 -18.61 -50.18
CA ALA A 94 -3.07 -18.12 -50.92
C ALA A 94 -4.35 -18.00 -50.07
N ALA A 95 -4.51 -18.85 -49.04
CA ALA A 95 -5.69 -18.84 -48.17
C ALA A 95 -5.67 -17.70 -47.11
N PHE A 96 -4.49 -17.23 -46.72
CA PHE A 96 -4.34 -16.14 -45.74
C PHE A 96 -4.72 -14.78 -46.33
N VAL A 97 -4.41 -14.53 -47.61
CA VAL A 97 -4.78 -13.28 -48.30
C VAL A 97 -6.29 -13.19 -48.52
N ALA A 98 -6.96 -14.30 -48.88
CA ALA A 98 -8.41 -14.32 -49.04
C ALA A 98 -9.16 -14.11 -47.71
N SER A 99 -8.64 -14.62 -46.60
CA SER A 99 -9.27 -14.47 -45.28
C SER A 99 -9.11 -13.05 -44.71
N VAL A 100 -7.96 -12.39 -44.96
CA VAL A 100 -7.75 -10.98 -44.60
C VAL A 100 -8.68 -10.06 -45.41
N LEU A 101 -8.91 -10.35 -46.71
CA LEU A 101 -9.81 -9.57 -47.55
C LEU A 101 -11.30 -9.80 -47.20
N LEU A 102 -11.69 -11.03 -46.85
CA LEU A 102 -13.07 -11.32 -46.43
C LEU A 102 -13.39 -10.73 -45.03
N GLY A 103 -12.42 -10.74 -44.12
CA GLY A 103 -12.56 -10.13 -42.78
C GLY A 103 -12.74 -8.61 -42.85
N VAL A 104 -12.05 -7.93 -43.78
CA VAL A 104 -12.23 -6.49 -44.04
C VAL A 104 -13.60 -6.21 -44.67
N GLY A 105 -14.10 -7.06 -45.56
CA GLY A 105 -15.41 -6.89 -46.21
C GLY A 105 -16.61 -7.10 -45.27
N ILE A 106 -16.53 -8.08 -44.36
CA ILE A 106 -17.61 -8.36 -43.40
C ILE A 106 -17.62 -7.32 -42.27
N GLY A 107 -16.46 -6.80 -41.86
CA GLY A 107 -16.37 -5.68 -40.91
C GLY A 107 -17.05 -4.40 -41.42
N TRP A 108 -17.14 -4.21 -42.74
CA TRP A 108 -17.74 -3.03 -43.36
C TRP A 108 -19.28 -3.06 -43.40
N GLY A 109 -19.90 -4.25 -43.37
CA GLY A 109 -21.35 -4.41 -43.57
C GLY A 109 -22.20 -4.37 -42.30
N VAL A 110 -21.61 -4.59 -41.12
CA VAL A 110 -22.35 -4.70 -39.85
C VAL A 110 -22.14 -3.47 -38.94
N TYR A 111 -21.12 -2.64 -39.20
CA TYR A 111 -20.88 -1.35 -38.51
C TYR A 111 -21.32 -0.15 -39.37
N GLY A 112 -22.56 -0.19 -39.87
CA GLY A 112 -23.13 0.75 -40.84
C GLY A 112 -23.38 2.19 -40.38
N ASN A 113 -22.48 2.82 -39.62
CA ASN A 113 -22.60 4.25 -39.29
C ASN A 113 -21.26 5.04 -39.18
N THR A 114 -20.16 4.61 -39.82
CA THR A 114 -18.93 5.42 -39.91
C THR A 114 -18.41 5.50 -41.36
N ARG A 115 -17.98 6.69 -41.80
CA ARG A 115 -17.57 6.96 -43.20
C ARG A 115 -16.16 6.49 -43.57
N SER A 116 -15.39 5.88 -42.65
CA SER A 116 -14.10 5.27 -42.95
C SER A 116 -13.64 4.28 -41.85
N PRO A 117 -12.86 3.23 -42.16
CA PRO A 117 -12.39 2.22 -41.20
C PRO A 117 -11.23 2.70 -40.30
N LEU A 118 -10.76 3.93 -40.50
CA LEU A 118 -9.72 4.58 -39.71
C LEU A 118 -10.29 5.75 -38.87
N ASP A 119 -11.61 5.91 -38.88
CA ASP A 119 -12.28 6.93 -38.07
C ASP A 119 -12.56 6.34 -36.68
N PHE A 120 -11.48 6.17 -35.91
CA PHE A 120 -11.59 6.02 -34.47
C PHE A 120 -12.24 7.31 -34.01
N THR A 121 -13.51 7.25 -33.57
CA THR A 121 -14.11 8.33 -32.78
C THR A 121 -13.06 8.74 -31.77
N SER A 122 -12.44 9.91 -31.96
CA SER A 122 -11.40 10.38 -31.06
C SER A 122 -12.07 10.43 -29.71
N ASP A 123 -11.60 9.61 -28.77
CA ASP A 123 -12.04 9.65 -27.38
C ASP A 123 -12.08 11.14 -26.99
N PRO A 124 -13.24 11.71 -26.66
CA PRO A 124 -13.28 13.10 -26.21
C PRO A 124 -12.50 13.29 -24.91
N GLY A 125 -12.04 12.20 -24.29
CA GLY A 125 -11.16 12.15 -23.12
C GLY A 125 -9.82 12.82 -23.36
N ALA A 126 -9.56 13.84 -22.53
CA ALA A 126 -8.35 14.67 -22.47
C ALA A 126 -8.23 15.78 -23.54
N LYS A 127 -9.33 16.45 -23.88
CA LYS A 127 -9.22 17.85 -24.37
C LYS A 127 -9.07 18.79 -23.16
N PRO A 128 -8.18 19.79 -23.20
CA PRO A 128 -8.11 20.83 -22.17
C PRO A 128 -9.48 21.50 -22.04
N ASP A 129 -10.18 21.22 -20.94
CA ASP A 129 -11.53 21.69 -20.63
C ASP A 129 -11.53 23.04 -19.90
N GLY A 130 -10.35 23.64 -19.72
CA GLY A 130 -10.15 24.92 -19.04
C GLY A 130 -10.24 24.84 -17.52
N ILE A 131 -10.35 23.64 -16.93
CA ILE A 131 -10.37 23.48 -15.48
C ILE A 131 -8.93 23.52 -14.94
N ALA A 132 -8.64 24.52 -14.10
CA ALA A 132 -7.32 24.66 -13.49
C ALA A 132 -7.06 23.52 -12.47
N PRO A 133 -5.86 22.93 -12.45
CA PRO A 133 -5.54 21.89 -11.47
C PRO A 133 -5.47 22.47 -10.06
N VAL A 134 -6.12 21.81 -9.11
CA VAL A 134 -5.98 22.10 -7.68
C VAL A 134 -4.90 21.20 -7.10
N VAL A 135 -3.76 21.78 -6.70
CA VAL A 135 -2.66 21.04 -6.08
C VAL A 135 -2.89 20.94 -4.58
N LEU A 136 -3.13 19.72 -4.10
CA LEU A 136 -3.22 19.44 -2.67
C LEU A 136 -1.80 19.23 -2.12
N THR A 137 -1.46 19.96 -1.06
CA THR A 137 -0.15 19.87 -0.38
C THR A 137 -0.28 19.43 1.08
N PRO A 138 -0.89 18.26 1.37
CA PRO A 138 -0.94 17.77 2.74
C PRO A 138 0.47 17.39 3.23
N PRO A 139 0.78 17.59 4.52
CA PRO A 139 2.05 17.16 5.09
C PRO A 139 2.20 15.65 4.99
N ARG A 140 3.37 15.21 4.49
CA ARG A 140 3.74 13.79 4.34
C ARG A 140 4.82 13.33 5.32
N GLN A 141 5.72 14.24 5.70
CA GLN A 141 6.82 13.98 6.63
C GLN A 141 6.46 14.51 8.02
N LEU A 142 5.72 13.72 8.80
CA LEU A 142 5.11 14.17 10.03
C LEU A 142 6.11 14.44 11.15
N HIS A 143 7.31 13.83 11.07
CA HIS A 143 8.41 14.04 12.03
C HIS A 143 9.23 15.30 11.79
N SER A 144 8.73 16.22 10.95
CA SER A 144 9.31 17.54 10.71
C SER A 144 8.46 18.63 11.37
N LEU A 145 9.03 19.83 11.54
CA LEU A 145 8.28 20.97 12.10
C LEU A 145 7.04 21.30 11.26
N GLY A 146 7.18 21.36 9.93
CA GLY A 146 6.06 21.56 9.01
C GLY A 146 5.08 20.39 9.01
N GLY A 147 5.58 19.17 9.25
CA GLY A 147 4.78 17.96 9.40
C GLY A 147 3.85 17.99 10.60
N LEU A 148 4.40 18.25 11.80
CA LEU A 148 3.63 18.32 13.04
C LEU A 148 2.64 19.47 13.03
N THR A 149 3.10 20.67 12.68
CA THR A 149 2.23 21.85 12.60
C THR A 149 1.12 21.67 11.57
N GLY A 150 1.47 21.18 10.38
CA GLY A 150 0.50 20.86 9.33
C GLY A 150 -0.49 19.77 9.73
N LEU A 151 -0.05 18.72 10.45
CA LEU A 151 -0.94 17.68 10.95
C LEU A 151 -2.00 18.27 11.88
N LEU A 152 -1.58 19.09 12.85
CA LEU A 152 -2.49 19.76 13.79
C LEU A 152 -3.44 20.72 13.07
N GLU A 153 -2.98 21.44 12.04
CA GLU A 153 -3.84 22.26 11.20
C GLU A 153 -4.88 21.43 10.44
N GLN A 154 -4.48 20.28 9.87
CA GLN A 154 -5.41 19.37 9.20
C GLN A 154 -6.45 18.80 10.17
N THR A 155 -6.05 18.52 11.42
CA THR A 155 -6.98 18.13 12.48
C THR A 155 -8.02 19.22 12.75
N ARG A 156 -7.58 20.47 12.96
CA ARG A 156 -8.52 21.59 13.17
C ARG A 156 -9.43 21.82 11.97
N LYS A 157 -8.91 21.69 10.74
CA LYS A 157 -9.71 21.83 9.51
C LYS A 157 -10.79 20.75 9.39
N ARG A 158 -10.49 19.51 9.78
CA ARG A 158 -11.43 18.39 9.67
C ARG A 158 -12.46 18.37 10.81
N PHE A 159 -12.02 18.58 12.04
CA PHE A 159 -12.84 18.34 13.24
C PHE A 159 -13.26 19.62 13.97
N GLY A 160 -12.70 20.78 13.61
CA GLY A 160 -12.94 22.06 14.29
C GLY A 160 -12.03 22.31 15.50
N ASP A 161 -11.41 21.26 16.04
CA ASP A 161 -10.52 21.31 17.21
C ASP A 161 -9.39 20.26 17.11
N THR A 162 -8.57 20.16 18.15
CA THR A 162 -7.51 19.15 18.34
C THR A 162 -7.74 18.31 19.60
N MET A 163 -8.99 18.23 20.06
CA MET A 163 -9.37 17.49 21.25
C MET A 163 -9.33 15.98 20.98
N GLY A 164 -8.74 15.21 21.88
CA GLY A 164 -8.71 13.75 21.76
C GLY A 164 -8.15 13.07 23.01
N TYR A 165 -8.18 11.74 22.99
CA TYR A 165 -7.59 10.90 24.03
C TYR A 165 -6.10 10.67 23.78
N ARG A 166 -5.71 10.54 22.51
CA ARG A 166 -4.33 10.19 22.12
C ARG A 166 -4.08 10.55 20.66
N LEU A 167 -2.86 11.01 20.38
CA LEU A 167 -2.34 11.19 19.03
C LEU A 167 -1.03 10.42 18.88
N VAL A 168 -1.00 9.41 18.02
CA VAL A 168 0.21 8.64 17.68
C VAL A 168 0.72 9.07 16.32
N ILE A 169 2.00 9.42 16.22
CA ILE A 169 2.60 10.05 15.05
C ILE A 169 3.79 9.20 14.59
N TYR A 170 3.59 8.47 13.50
CA TYR A 170 4.65 7.82 12.74
C TYR A 170 5.25 8.78 11.71
N PRO A 171 6.36 8.44 11.06
CA PRO A 171 7.01 9.34 10.10
C PRO A 171 6.10 9.76 8.93
N GLU A 172 5.24 8.85 8.46
CA GLU A 172 4.41 9.04 7.24
C GLU A 172 2.90 9.14 7.51
N TYR A 173 2.45 8.74 8.70
CA TYR A 173 1.02 8.68 9.03
C TYR A 173 0.81 8.91 10.54
N ALA A 174 -0.41 9.26 10.93
CA ALA A 174 -0.77 9.42 12.34
C ALA A 174 -2.12 8.76 12.64
N SER A 175 -2.36 8.46 13.91
CA SER A 175 -3.64 7.98 14.42
C SER A 175 -4.13 8.91 15.53
N LEU A 176 -5.38 9.32 15.46
CA LEU A 176 -6.02 10.20 16.45
C LEU A 176 -7.24 9.49 17.04
N ASP A 177 -7.23 9.30 18.35
CA ASP A 177 -8.34 8.70 19.09
C ASP A 177 -9.21 9.82 19.68
N ARG A 178 -10.49 9.84 19.31
CA ARG A 178 -11.47 10.85 19.76
C ARG A 178 -12.65 10.19 20.47
N VAL A 179 -13.43 11.02 21.16
CA VAL A 179 -14.72 10.64 21.74
C VAL A 179 -15.67 10.16 20.65
N ASP A 180 -16.35 9.04 20.89
CA ASP A 180 -17.52 8.66 20.12
C ASP A 180 -18.74 9.42 20.67
N PRO A 181 -19.36 10.33 19.90
CA PRO A 181 -20.50 11.11 20.37
C PRO A 181 -21.76 10.25 20.58
N ALA A 182 -21.80 9.03 20.04
CA ALA A 182 -22.93 8.11 20.20
C ALA A 182 -22.79 7.15 21.40
N ASP A 183 -21.57 6.88 21.86
CA ASP A 183 -21.29 5.94 22.95
C ASP A 183 -20.05 6.33 23.75
N ASP A 184 -20.23 6.78 25.00
CA ASP A 184 -19.13 7.24 25.86
C ASP A 184 -18.14 6.13 26.28
N ARG A 185 -18.50 4.86 26.07
CA ARG A 185 -17.67 3.68 26.32
C ARG A 185 -16.80 3.33 25.11
N ARG A 186 -16.93 4.05 24.00
CA ARG A 186 -16.22 3.79 22.76
C ARG A 186 -15.36 4.98 22.35
N VAL A 187 -14.38 4.69 21.49
CA VAL A 187 -13.50 5.67 20.89
C VAL A 187 -13.55 5.53 19.37
N LEU A 188 -13.43 6.67 18.69
CA LEU A 188 -13.29 6.74 17.24
C LEU A 188 -11.82 7.01 16.92
N ALA A 189 -11.17 6.02 16.30
CA ALA A 189 -9.80 6.14 15.81
C ALA A 189 -9.82 6.57 14.34
N TYR A 190 -9.16 7.68 14.05
CA TYR A 190 -8.99 8.21 12.70
C TYR A 190 -7.53 8.07 12.26
N THR A 191 -7.29 7.57 11.05
CA THR A 191 -5.95 7.53 10.48
C THR A 191 -5.72 8.71 9.54
N TYR A 192 -4.63 9.45 9.76
CA TYR A 192 -4.14 10.47 8.85
C TYR A 192 -3.10 9.87 7.90
N ARG A 193 -3.35 9.95 6.58
CA ARG A 193 -2.35 9.64 5.54
C ARG A 193 -2.57 10.57 4.34
N GLY A 194 -2.10 11.81 4.47
CA GLY A 194 -2.40 12.89 3.51
C GLY A 194 -3.79 13.52 3.66
N GLY A 195 -4.52 13.11 4.70
CA GLY A 195 -5.88 13.50 5.04
C GLY A 195 -6.42 12.53 6.10
N TRP A 196 -7.42 12.97 6.86
CA TRP A 196 -8.10 12.13 7.85
C TRP A 196 -9.13 11.22 7.15
N GLY A 197 -8.90 9.90 7.21
CA GLY A 197 -9.80 8.89 6.67
C GLY A 197 -11.05 8.68 7.53
N ASP A 198 -11.82 7.64 7.20
CA ASP A 198 -12.99 7.25 7.98
C ASP A 198 -12.59 6.65 9.34
N ALA A 199 -13.48 6.81 10.32
CA ALA A 199 -13.25 6.32 11.67
C ALA A 199 -13.41 4.80 11.75
N THR A 200 -12.55 4.17 12.54
CA THR A 200 -12.82 2.84 13.10
C THR A 200 -13.25 3.00 14.56
N SER A 201 -14.23 2.23 15.00
CA SER A 201 -14.73 2.29 16.38
C SER A 201 -14.18 1.13 17.21
N SER A 202 -13.68 1.41 18.40
CA SER A 202 -13.20 0.41 19.36
C SER A 202 -13.71 0.72 20.78
N ALA A 203 -13.59 -0.26 21.68
CA ALA A 203 -13.88 -0.03 23.09
C ALA A 203 -12.83 0.91 23.69
N LYS A 204 -13.27 1.81 24.57
CA LYS A 204 -12.39 2.74 25.28
C LYS A 204 -11.41 2.00 26.18
N SER A 205 -10.12 2.33 26.07
CA SER A 205 -9.08 1.76 26.91
C SER A 205 -8.99 2.48 28.26
N ILE A 206 -8.41 1.81 29.27
CA ILE A 206 -8.01 2.44 30.54
C ILE A 206 -7.06 3.63 30.33
N ALA A 207 -6.29 3.65 29.23
CA ALA A 207 -5.41 4.77 28.93
C ALA A 207 -6.18 6.04 28.48
N ASP A 208 -7.39 5.87 27.95
CA ASP A 208 -8.18 6.94 27.31
C ASP A 208 -8.99 7.70 28.38
N VAL A 209 -8.38 8.08 29.51
CA VAL A 209 -9.14 8.57 30.68
C VAL A 209 -9.75 9.95 30.44
N SER A 210 -9.01 10.85 29.81
CA SER A 210 -9.37 12.25 29.66
C SER A 210 -9.16 12.75 28.23
N VAL A 211 -10.04 13.64 27.80
CA VAL A 211 -9.94 14.32 26.50
C VAL A 211 -9.26 15.65 26.75
N VAL A 212 -8.15 15.89 26.05
CA VAL A 212 -7.37 17.12 26.17
C VAL A 212 -7.08 17.69 24.79
N ASP A 213 -6.65 18.95 24.73
CA ASP A 213 -6.16 19.56 23.51
C ASP A 213 -4.76 19.03 23.20
N LEU A 214 -4.68 18.09 22.25
CA LEU A 214 -3.45 17.40 21.85
C LEU A 214 -2.48 18.31 21.07
N SER A 215 -2.83 19.58 20.84
CA SER A 215 -1.94 20.58 20.21
C SER A 215 -1.12 21.40 21.21
N LYS A 216 -1.34 21.22 22.52
CA LYS A 216 -0.70 21.99 23.62
C LYS A 216 0.76 21.57 23.91
N PHE A 217 1.54 21.28 22.88
CA PHE A 217 2.97 21.00 23.00
C PHE A 217 3.79 21.86 22.04
N ASP A 218 5.04 22.12 22.39
CA ASP A 218 5.98 22.82 21.53
C ASP A 218 6.49 21.89 20.42
N ALA A 219 5.92 22.03 19.23
CA ALA A 219 6.30 21.24 18.06
C ALA A 219 7.77 21.42 17.66
N LYS A 220 8.37 22.60 17.87
CA LYS A 220 9.79 22.84 17.55
C LYS A 220 10.68 22.08 18.52
N THR A 221 10.37 22.16 19.81
CA THR A 221 11.11 21.44 20.85
C THR A 221 10.95 19.93 20.71
N ALA A 222 9.73 19.43 20.43
CA ALA A 222 9.48 18.01 20.16
C ALA A 222 10.31 17.49 18.98
N VAL A 223 10.37 18.23 17.86
CA VAL A 223 11.23 17.86 16.71
C VAL A 223 12.71 17.88 17.06
N GLY A 224 13.15 18.83 17.89
CA GLY A 224 14.52 18.88 18.41
C GLY A 224 14.88 17.61 19.19
N ILE A 225 14.01 17.21 20.13
CA ILE A 225 14.18 15.98 20.91
C ILE A 225 14.17 14.75 19.99
N MET A 226 13.25 14.68 19.02
CA MET A 226 13.19 13.56 18.09
C MET A 226 14.46 13.37 17.26
N ARG A 227 15.09 14.47 16.85
CA ARG A 227 16.33 14.42 16.07
C ARG A 227 17.54 13.92 16.85
N GLY A 228 17.59 14.19 18.15
CA GLY A 228 18.68 13.73 19.02
C GLY A 228 18.36 12.46 19.80
N ALA A 229 17.18 11.87 19.60
CA ALA A 229 16.72 10.73 20.38
C ALA A 229 17.58 9.47 20.16
N PRO A 230 18.01 9.12 18.94
CA PRO A 230 18.88 7.97 18.74
C PRO A 230 20.21 8.12 19.47
N GLU A 231 20.88 9.27 19.37
CA GLU A 231 22.13 9.54 20.10
C GLU A 231 21.91 9.53 21.61
N THR A 232 20.80 10.11 22.08
CA THR A 232 20.44 10.10 23.51
C THR A 232 20.27 8.69 24.04
N LEU A 233 19.76 7.77 23.22
CA LEU A 233 19.55 6.36 23.57
C LEU A 233 20.79 5.49 23.28
N GLY A 234 21.92 6.06 22.86
CA GLY A 234 23.13 5.33 22.52
C GLY A 234 23.03 4.52 21.23
N LEU A 235 22.06 4.83 20.37
CA LEU A 235 21.82 4.18 19.09
C LEU A 235 22.45 5.01 17.95
N LYS A 236 22.95 4.33 16.92
CA LYS A 236 23.35 5.04 15.68
C LYS A 236 22.11 5.39 14.88
N GLN A 237 22.06 6.60 14.32
CA GLN A 237 20.96 7.05 13.47
C GLN A 237 20.69 6.09 12.28
N SER A 238 21.75 5.46 11.73
CA SER A 238 21.64 4.48 10.63
C SER A 238 20.94 3.18 11.02
N ASP A 239 20.92 2.85 12.30
CA ASP A 239 20.46 1.55 12.80
C ASP A 239 18.98 1.63 13.25
N VAL A 240 18.41 2.83 13.31
CA VAL A 240 17.02 3.07 13.67
C VAL A 240 16.09 2.47 12.60
N LYS A 241 15.23 1.53 13.02
CA LYS A 241 14.21 0.90 12.17
C LYS A 241 12.84 1.54 12.34
N SER A 242 12.50 1.91 13.57
CA SER A 242 11.21 2.52 13.87
C SER A 242 11.41 3.65 14.86
N MET A 243 10.67 4.74 14.61
CA MET A 243 10.56 5.86 15.52
C MET A 243 9.14 6.39 15.43
N TYR A 244 8.50 6.62 16.57
CA TYR A 244 7.16 7.22 16.62
C TYR A 244 6.94 7.98 17.92
N LEU A 245 6.14 9.03 17.84
CA LEU A 245 5.81 9.92 18.95
C LEU A 245 4.36 9.67 19.37
N ILE A 246 4.13 9.44 20.65
CA ILE A 246 2.79 9.40 21.25
C ILE A 246 2.59 10.70 22.02
N VAL A 247 1.43 11.35 21.83
CA VAL A 247 0.97 12.50 22.61
C VAL A 247 -0.29 12.07 23.38
N ASP A 248 -0.16 12.00 24.70
CA ASP A 248 -1.23 11.61 25.62
C ASP A 248 -1.49 12.74 26.65
N PRO A 249 -2.68 12.78 27.28
CA PRO A 249 -2.89 13.52 28.52
C PRO A 249 -1.85 13.13 29.57
N ALA A 250 -1.34 14.13 30.30
CA ALA A 250 -0.48 13.86 31.44
C ALA A 250 -1.26 13.09 32.51
N LYS A 251 -0.65 12.02 33.03
CA LYS A 251 -1.20 11.23 34.15
C LYS A 251 -0.97 11.89 35.51
N ASP A 252 -0.29 13.02 35.55
CA ASP A 252 0.01 13.74 36.78
C ASP A 252 -1.25 14.48 37.27
N PRO A 253 -1.81 14.13 38.45
CA PRO A 253 -3.02 14.75 38.95
C PRO A 253 -2.87 16.24 39.28
N THR A 254 -1.64 16.74 39.40
CA THR A 254 -1.38 18.17 39.66
C THR A 254 -1.45 19.03 38.39
N THR A 255 -1.44 18.41 37.20
CA THR A 255 -1.45 19.09 35.90
C THR A 255 -2.43 18.43 34.89
N PRO A 256 -3.75 18.41 35.18
CA PRO A 256 -4.73 17.62 34.42
C PRO A 256 -4.91 18.02 32.95
N ALA A 257 -4.50 19.23 32.56
CA ALA A 257 -4.55 19.70 31.17
C ALA A 257 -3.18 19.64 30.46
N ALA A 258 -2.13 19.15 31.14
CA ALA A 258 -0.82 19.02 30.53
C ALA A 258 -0.76 17.79 29.61
N LEU A 259 0.20 17.80 28.70
CA LEU A 259 0.50 16.68 27.82
C LEU A 259 1.75 15.94 28.28
N SER A 260 1.75 14.64 28.06
CA SER A 260 2.92 13.77 28.18
C SER A 260 3.22 13.17 26.81
N LEU A 261 4.42 13.43 26.32
CA LEU A 261 4.90 12.93 25.04
C LEU A 261 5.85 11.77 25.27
N SER A 262 5.64 10.66 24.56
CA SER A 262 6.49 9.47 24.62
C SER A 262 7.04 9.17 23.24
N LEU A 263 8.36 9.28 23.08
CA LEU A 263 9.06 9.00 21.84
C LEU A 263 9.74 7.64 21.94
N TYR A 264 9.30 6.69 21.13
CA TYR A 264 9.89 5.37 21.03
C TYR A 264 10.87 5.33 19.87
N VAL A 265 12.03 4.70 20.09
CA VAL A 265 13.05 4.47 19.07
C VAL A 265 13.48 3.01 19.17
N SER A 266 13.44 2.28 18.06
CA SER A 266 13.94 0.91 18.00
C SER A 266 14.90 0.70 16.83
N SER A 267 15.84 -0.22 17.05
CA SER A 267 16.87 -0.66 16.12
C SER A 267 16.91 -2.19 16.09
N ASP A 268 17.77 -2.75 15.23
CA ASP A 268 18.05 -4.20 15.22
C ASP A 268 18.70 -4.70 16.53
N TYR A 269 19.26 -3.79 17.35
CA TYR A 269 20.00 -4.11 18.58
C TYR A 269 19.21 -3.81 19.86
N GLY A 270 17.92 -3.50 19.74
CA GLY A 270 17.08 -3.11 20.87
C GLY A 270 16.43 -1.75 20.66
N GLY A 271 15.64 -1.33 21.65
CA GLY A 271 14.90 -0.07 21.60
C GLY A 271 14.78 0.58 22.96
N GLY A 272 14.65 1.90 22.93
CA GLY A 272 14.46 2.73 24.10
C GLY A 272 13.35 3.74 23.87
N TYR A 273 13.05 4.52 24.90
CA TYR A 273 12.08 5.59 24.77
C TYR A 273 12.39 6.76 25.70
N LEU A 274 11.93 7.93 25.27
CA LEU A 274 12.01 9.18 26.01
C LEU A 274 10.59 9.61 26.39
N VAL A 275 10.39 10.06 27.61
CA VAL A 275 9.13 10.69 28.04
C VAL A 275 9.44 12.13 28.42
N PHE A 276 8.68 13.07 27.87
CA PHE A 276 8.85 14.50 28.13
C PHE A 276 7.51 15.22 28.17
N ALA A 277 7.45 16.36 28.86
CA ALA A 277 6.25 17.19 28.95
C ALA A 277 6.04 18.04 27.67
N GLY A 278 4.87 18.68 27.55
CA GLY A 278 4.53 19.51 26.39
C GLY A 278 5.50 20.67 26.11
N ASP A 279 6.26 21.13 27.10
CA ASP A 279 7.29 22.16 26.97
C ASP A 279 8.69 21.61 26.64
N GLY A 280 8.83 20.28 26.56
CA GLY A 280 10.12 19.60 26.34
C GLY A 280 10.85 19.18 27.60
N THR A 281 10.34 19.46 28.80
CA THR A 281 10.96 19.02 30.06
C THR A 281 11.02 17.50 30.10
N ILE A 282 12.22 16.92 30.17
CA ILE A 282 12.42 15.47 30.22
C ILE A 282 11.91 14.91 31.54
N LYS A 283 11.07 13.88 31.45
CA LYS A 283 10.52 13.14 32.60
C LYS A 283 11.22 11.81 32.81
N HIS A 284 11.58 11.11 31.73
CA HIS A 284 12.17 9.79 31.80
C HIS A 284 12.96 9.45 30.53
N VAL A 285 14.06 8.72 30.69
CA VAL A 285 14.85 8.13 29.59
C VAL A 285 15.01 6.64 29.89
N SER A 286 14.50 5.80 29.01
CA SER A 286 14.66 4.35 29.07
C SER A 286 15.65 3.92 28.00
N TYR A 287 16.86 3.56 28.41
CA TYR A 287 17.90 3.08 27.50
C TYR A 287 17.56 1.68 26.96
N PRO A 288 18.04 1.33 25.75
CA PRO A 288 17.98 -0.04 25.24
C PRO A 288 18.66 -1.02 26.19
N SER A 289 18.06 -2.19 26.39
CA SER A 289 18.58 -3.31 27.18
C SER A 289 19.22 -4.38 26.31
#